data_AF-A0A1Q7CHZ2-F1
#
_entry.id   AF-A0A1Q7CHZ2-F1
#
_cell.length_a   1.000
_cell.length_b   1.000
_cell.length_c   1.000
_cell.angle_alpha   90.00
_cell.angle_beta   90.00
_cell.angle_gamma   90.00
#
_symmetry.space_group_name_H-M   'P 1'
#
loop_
_entity.id
_entity.type
_entity.pdbx_description
1 polymer ?
#
loop_
_entity_poly.entity_id
_entity_poly.type
_entity_poly.pdbx_seq_one_letter_code
_entity_poly.pdbx_strand_id
1 'polypeptide(L)'
;MHNVATTHDEGKGQYFWVWGALLILTAVEVMLAYRQVFQPLRMLEVLMVLSVIKSALIIGYFMHLKYENPAMKWVLMIAVVTCLCLMFIFFPDAFRIVHLGVR
;
A
#
# COMPACT_ATOMS: atom_id res chain seq x y z
N MET A 1 -33.25 20.47 -31.50
CA MET A 1 -33.16 20.13 -30.06
C MET A 1 -32.11 19.04 -29.92
N HIS A 2 -30.91 19.41 -29.46
CA HIS A 2 -29.73 18.54 -29.43
C HIS A 2 -29.73 17.76 -28.09
N ASN A 3 -30.09 16.48 -28.12
CA ASN A 3 -29.95 15.58 -26.97
C ASN A 3 -28.48 15.21 -26.84
N VAL A 4 -27.72 16.05 -26.14
CA VAL A 4 -26.42 15.64 -25.62
C VAL A 4 -26.71 14.81 -24.37
N ALA A 5 -26.89 13.50 -24.55
CA ALA A 5 -26.73 12.55 -23.46
C ALA A 5 -25.26 12.59 -23.05
N THR A 6 -24.92 13.54 -22.17
CA THR A 6 -23.58 13.66 -21.59
C THR A 6 -23.36 12.45 -20.69
N THR A 7 -22.76 11.41 -21.25
CA THR A 7 -22.09 10.34 -20.54
C THR A 7 -21.03 10.95 -19.62
N HIS A 8 -21.38 11.21 -18.37
CA HIS A 8 -20.52 11.77 -17.31
C HIS A 8 -20.25 10.72 -16.21
N ASP A 9 -20.16 9.44 -16.57
CA ASP A 9 -19.99 8.33 -15.62
C ASP A 9 -18.62 7.62 -15.70
N GLU A 10 -17.75 8.01 -16.63
CA GLU A 10 -16.50 7.28 -16.89
C GLU A 10 -15.43 7.47 -15.78
N GLY A 11 -15.56 8.49 -14.93
CA GLY A 11 -14.61 8.73 -13.84
C GLY A 11 -14.94 8.01 -12.52
N LYS A 12 -16.23 7.84 -12.19
CA LYS A 12 -16.65 7.38 -10.84
C LYS A 12 -16.61 5.86 -10.69
N GLY A 13 -16.92 5.12 -11.75
CA GLY A 13 -16.95 3.66 -11.73
C GLY A 13 -15.60 3.03 -11.38
N GLN A 14 -14.50 3.62 -11.86
CA GLN A 14 -13.16 3.09 -11.61
C GLN A 14 -12.77 3.17 -10.12
N TYR A 15 -13.12 4.24 -9.41
CA TYR A 15 -12.87 4.36 -7.97
C TYR A 15 -13.68 3.35 -7.15
N PHE A 16 -14.94 3.12 -7.51
CA PHE A 16 -15.77 2.10 -6.86
C PHE A 16 -15.25 0.69 -7.09
N TRP A 17 -14.72 0.40 -8.28
CA TRP A 17 -14.11 -0.90 -8.58
C TRP A 17 -12.85 -1.14 -7.75
N VAL A 18 -11.96 -0.15 -7.64
CA VAL A 18 -10.75 -0.24 -6.81
C VAL A 18 -11.11 -0.32 -5.33
N TRP A 19 -12.11 0.43 -4.87
CA TRP A 19 -12.63 0.31 -3.51
C TRP A 19 -13.10 -1.11 -3.18
N GLY A 20 -13.86 -1.74 -4.09
CA GLY A 20 -14.27 -3.13 -3.95
C GLY A 20 -13.08 -4.09 -3.92
N ALA A 21 -12.08 -3.88 -4.78
CA ALA A 21 -10.85 -4.68 -4.79
C ALA A 21 -10.07 -4.56 -3.46
N LEU A 22 -9.96 -3.35 -2.89
CA LEU A 22 -9.31 -3.11 -1.60
C LEU A 22 -10.06 -3.78 -0.45
N LEU A 23 -11.40 -3.77 -0.48
CA LEU A 23 -12.23 -4.46 0.50
C LEU A 23 -11.95 -5.97 0.46
N ILE A 24 -12.02 -6.57 -0.73
CA ILE A 24 -11.75 -8.00 -0.92
C ILE A 24 -10.35 -8.37 -0.45
N LEU A 25 -9.34 -7.58 -0.82
CA LEU A 25 -7.95 -7.81 -0.40
C LEU A 25 -7.83 -7.81 1.14
N THR A 26 -8.49 -6.87 1.80
CA THR A 26 -8.49 -6.77 3.27
C THR A 26 -9.24 -7.94 3.91
N ALA A 27 -10.36 -8.36 3.34
CA ALA A 27 -11.11 -9.52 3.82
C ALA A 27 -10.28 -10.80 3.72
N VAL A 28 -9.52 -10.96 2.64
CA VAL A 28 -8.57 -12.07 2.48
C VAL A 28 -7.47 -12.01 3.53
N GLU A 29 -6.84 -10.86 3.76
CA GLU A 29 -5.83 -10.68 4.81
C GLU A 29 -6.35 -11.07 6.20
N VAL A 30 -7.54 -10.57 6.58
CA VAL A 30 -8.17 -10.87 7.87
C VAL A 30 -8.48 -12.35 8.00
N MET A 31 -9.05 -12.97 6.95
CA MET A 31 -9.37 -14.39 6.96
C MET A 31 -8.11 -15.26 7.08
N LEU A 32 -7.04 -14.88 6.38
CA LEU A 32 -5.76 -15.59 6.40
C LEU A 32 -5.08 -15.48 7.77
N ALA A 33 -5.10 -14.27 8.35
CA ALA A 33 -4.56 -14.00 9.68
C ALA A 33 -5.35 -14.73 10.78
N TYR A 34 -6.67 -14.78 10.67
CA TYR A 34 -7.53 -15.44 11.65
C TYR A 34 -7.39 -16.97 11.62
N ARG A 35 -7.31 -17.55 10.42
CA ARG A 35 -7.21 -19.01 10.25
C ARG A 35 -5.81 -19.57 10.52
N GLN A 36 -4.78 -18.72 10.64
CA GLN A 36 -3.38 -19.11 10.87
C GLN A 36 -2.95 -20.34 10.05
N VAL A 37 -3.30 -20.35 8.77
CA VAL A 37 -3.22 -21.55 7.90
C VAL A 37 -1.77 -21.97 7.63
N PHE A 38 -0.81 -21.04 7.79
CA PHE A 38 0.60 -21.24 7.46
C PHE A 38 1.51 -21.11 8.69
N GLN A 39 2.73 -21.63 8.56
CA GLN A 39 3.80 -21.34 9.51
C GLN A 39 3.99 -19.82 9.67
N PRO A 40 4.31 -19.33 10.89
CA PRO A 40 4.30 -17.90 11.21
C PRO A 40 5.18 -17.05 10.27
N LEU A 41 6.30 -17.58 9.80
CA LEU A 41 7.16 -16.89 8.83
C LEU A 41 6.50 -16.69 7.46
N ARG A 42 5.86 -17.73 6.92
CA ARG A 42 5.16 -17.66 5.63
C ARG A 42 3.90 -16.81 5.72
N MET A 43 3.22 -16.83 6.87
CA MET A 43 2.06 -15.98 7.11
C MET A 43 2.46 -14.50 7.07
N LEU A 44 3.57 -14.13 7.75
CA LEU A 44 4.09 -12.77 7.72
C LEU A 44 4.46 -12.32 6.31
N GLU A 45 5.14 -13.18 5.54
CA GLU A 45 5.51 -12.89 4.15
C GLU A 45 4.28 -12.60 3.28
N VAL A 46 3.26 -13.45 3.33
CA VAL A 46 2.03 -13.28 2.54
C VAL A 46 1.27 -12.02 2.95
N LEU A 47 1.12 -11.75 4.25
CA LEU A 47 0.47 -10.54 4.75
C LEU A 47 1.23 -9.27 4.33
N MET A 48 2.56 -9.31 4.34
CA MET A 48 3.38 -8.18 3.90
C MET A 48 3.21 -7.92 2.40
N VAL A 49 3.21 -8.97 1.57
CA VAL A 49 2.98 -8.85 0.12
C VAL A 49 1.59 -8.30 -0.18
N LEU A 50 0.55 -8.78 0.50
CA LEU A 50 -0.82 -8.28 0.32
C LEU A 50 -0.93 -6.79 0.69
N SER A 51 -0.28 -6.36 1.78
CA SER A 51 -0.23 -4.95 2.20
C SER A 51 0.51 -4.06 1.19
N VAL A 52 1.61 -4.54 0.59
CA VAL A 52 2.31 -3.82 -0.48
C VAL A 52 1.40 -3.65 -1.71
N ILE A 53 0.69 -4.69 -2.13
CA ILE A 53 -0.27 -4.61 -3.23
C ILE A 53 -1.37 -3.58 -2.92
N LYS A 54 -1.90 -3.61 -1.69
CA LYS A 54 -2.93 -2.66 -1.23
C LYS A 54 -2.46 -1.22 -1.34
N SER A 55 -1.26 -0.93 -0.82
CA SER A 55 -0.69 0.42 -0.87
C SER A 55 -0.41 0.87 -2.32
N ALA A 56 0.06 -0.02 -3.19
CA ALA A 56 0.23 0.27 -4.61
C ALA A 56 -1.10 0.60 -5.32
N LEU A 57 -2.19 -0.12 -5.01
CA LEU A 57 -3.52 0.19 -5.54
C LEU A 57 -4.02 1.55 -5.04
N ILE A 58 -3.83 1.86 -3.76
CA ILE A 58 -4.24 3.15 -3.17
C ILE A 58 -3.47 4.31 -3.82
N ILE A 59 -2.15 4.20 -3.91
CA ILE A 59 -1.30 5.24 -4.49
C ILE A 59 -1.60 5.42 -5.98
N GLY A 60 -1.77 4.32 -6.73
CA GLY A 60 -2.04 4.37 -8.16
C GLY A 60 -3.41 4.98 -8.50
N TYR A 61 -4.45 4.65 -7.74
CA TYR A 61 -5.82 5.03 -8.08
C TYR A 61 -6.38 6.16 -7.22
N PHE A 62 -6.22 6.14 -5.89
CA PHE A 62 -6.79 7.17 -5.01
C PHE A 62 -5.93 8.43 -4.90
N MET A 63 -4.60 8.33 -5.00
CA MET A 63 -3.71 9.51 -5.03
C MET A 63 -3.56 10.12 -6.43
N HIS A 64 -4.42 9.75 -7.39
CA HIS A 64 -4.47 10.32 -8.75
C HIS A 64 -3.18 10.16 -9.59
N LEU A 65 -2.22 9.36 -9.11
CA LEU A 65 -0.87 9.24 -9.65
C LEU A 65 -0.81 8.55 -11.03
N LYS A 66 -1.86 7.80 -11.41
CA LYS A 66 -1.94 7.11 -12.71
C LYS A 66 -2.24 8.07 -13.88
N TYR A 67 -2.81 9.25 -13.62
CA TYR A 67 -3.21 10.22 -14.65
C TYR A 67 -2.51 11.58 -14.55
N GLU A 68 -1.64 11.78 -13.55
CA GLU A 68 -0.91 13.03 -13.35
C GLU A 68 0.62 12.86 -13.38
N ASN A 69 1.31 14.00 -13.42
CA ASN A 69 2.72 14.18 -13.75
C ASN A 69 3.65 13.07 -13.19
N PRO A 70 4.54 12.49 -14.02
CA PRO A 70 5.47 11.45 -13.60
C PRO A 70 6.39 11.89 -12.45
N ALA A 71 6.63 13.20 -12.29
CA ALA A 71 7.39 13.78 -11.19
C ALA A 71 6.84 13.42 -9.80
N MET A 72 5.51 13.35 -9.63
CA MET A 72 4.89 13.04 -8.33
C MET A 72 5.15 11.59 -7.90
N LYS A 73 5.19 10.68 -8.88
CA LYS A 73 5.61 9.28 -8.67
C LYS A 73 7.07 9.16 -8.26
N TRP A 74 7.95 9.95 -8.88
CA TRP A 74 9.37 9.97 -8.52
C TRP A 74 9.60 10.51 -7.09
N VAL A 75 8.90 11.57 -6.69
CA VAL A 75 8.99 12.09 -5.31
C VAL A 75 8.53 11.05 -4.29
N LEU A 76 7.41 10.36 -4.53
CA LEU A 76 6.94 9.30 -3.63
C LEU A 76 7.94 8.13 -3.55
N MET A 77 8.52 7.70 -4.69
CA MET A 77 9.56 6.67 -4.69
C MET A 77 10.80 7.11 -3.92
N ILE A 78 11.25 8.36 -4.09
CA ILE A 78 12.39 8.91 -3.34
C ILE A 78 12.08 8.93 -1.84
N ALA A 79 10.88 9.36 -1.45
CA ALA A 79 10.45 9.37 -0.06
C ALA A 79 10.45 7.96 0.56
N VAL A 80 9.90 6.96 -0.15
CA VAL A 80 9.89 5.55 0.32
C VAL A 80 11.30 5.00 0.43
N VAL A 81 12.15 5.20 -0.59
CA VAL A 81 13.55 4.75 -0.55
C VAL A 81 14.31 5.42 0.59
N THR A 82 14.13 6.72 0.79
CA THR A 82 14.76 7.47 1.88
C THR A 82 14.30 6.93 3.24
N CYS A 83 12.99 6.68 3.39
CA CYS A 83 12.43 6.10 4.62
C CYS A 83 13.02 4.71 4.91
N LEU A 84 13.12 3.84 3.90
CA LEU A 84 13.74 2.52 4.04
C LEU A 84 15.23 2.64 4.38
N CYS A 85 15.99 3.51 3.71
CA CYS A 85 17.40 3.76 4.01
C CYS A 85 17.59 4.23 5.46
N LEU A 86 16.77 5.19 5.91
CA LEU A 86 16.79 5.64 7.30
C LEU A 86 16.47 4.50 8.26
N MET A 87 15.47 3.67 7.98
CA MET A 87 15.13 2.51 8.81
C MET A 87 16.30 1.51 8.92
N PHE A 88 17.01 1.23 7.81
CA PHE A 88 18.19 0.35 7.82
C PHE A 88 19.37 0.96 8.58
N ILE A 89 19.55 2.28 8.52
CA ILE A 89 20.59 2.99 9.29
C ILE A 89 20.22 3.03 10.78
N PHE A 90 18.92 3.14 11.12
CA PHE A 90 18.46 3.24 12.50
C PHE A 90 18.43 1.89 13.23
N PHE A 91 18.16 0.82 12.50
CA PHE A 91 18.12 -0.53 13.04
C PHE A 91 19.36 -0.92 13.88
N PRO A 92 20.61 -0.70 13.42
CA PRO A 92 21.81 -0.99 14.20
C PRO A 92 21.98 -0.08 15.42
N ASP A 93 21.47 1.15 15.42
CA ASP A 93 21.50 1.97 16.64
C ASP A 93 20.51 1.46 17.70
N ALA A 94 19.32 1.02 17.29
CA ALA A 94 18.35 0.40 18.19
C ALA A 94 18.94 -0.86 18.85
N PHE A 95 19.62 -1.71 18.07
CA PHE A 95 20.35 -2.87 18.61
C PHE A 95 21.47 -2.46 19.57
N ARG A 96 22.20 -1.39 19.26
CA ARG A 96 23.27 -0.87 20.13
C ARG A 96 22.72 -0.35 21.46
N ILE A 97 21.57 0.32 21.47
CA ILE A 97 20.90 0.84 22.68
C ILE A 97 20.40 -0.32 23.55
N VAL A 98 19.82 -1.37 22.97
CA VAL A 98 19.40 -2.58 23.70
C VAL A 98 20.58 -3.32 24.31
N HIS A 99 21.70 -3.42 23.58
CA HIS A 99 22.95 -4.01 24.08
C HIS A 99 23.59 -3.18 25.22
N LEU A 100 23.53 -1.85 25.14
CA LEU A 100 24.15 -0.94 26.11
C LEU A 100 23.34 -0.78 27.41
N GLY A 101 22.14 -1.37 27.50
CA GLY A 101 21.48 -1.66 28.78
C GLY A 101 21.35 -0.47 29.73
N VAL A 102 20.97 0.71 29.23
CA VAL A 102 20.56 1.80 30.13
C VAL A 102 19.16 1.47 30.63
N ARG A 103 19.10 0.99 31.88
CA ARG A 103 17.89 0.96 32.70
C ARG A 103 17.44 2.37 33.03
#